data_AF-A0A6A5FC10-F1
#
_entry.id   AF-A0A6A5FC10-F1
#
_cell.length_a   1.000
_cell.length_b   1.000
_cell.length_c   1.000
_cell.angle_alpha   90.00
_cell.angle_beta   90.00
_cell.angle_gamma   90.00
#
_symmetry.space_group_name_H-M   'P 1'
#
loop_
_entity.id
_entity.type
_entity.pdbx_description
1 polymer ?
#
loop_
_entity_poly.entity_id
_entity_poly.type
_entity_poly.pdbx_seq_one_letter_code
_entity_poly.pdbx_strand_id
1 'polypeptide(L)'
;MDGNFSPAAIFSVVLLTVVLSSSTAFLEPCDLLYDKAVQAFSNGDYTNVVRYMEGALSSFTEVRHTKVRCRLRCQDQHPFDETFSDLRFTDVLLRRAACMNTCIEEKLGTQSVHKISEDVVQDFHRRIPYNYLQLAYQKVSEGGVAE
;
A
#
# COMPACT_ATOMS: atom_id res chain seq x y z
N MET A 1 22.49 9.40 -44.29
CA MET A 1 22.12 8.21 -43.48
C MET A 1 20.77 8.54 -42.91
N ASP A 2 19.73 8.43 -43.74
CA ASP A 2 18.39 8.88 -43.39
C ASP A 2 17.57 7.64 -43.06
N GLY A 3 17.49 7.34 -41.77
CA GLY A 3 16.69 6.24 -41.25
C GLY A 3 15.21 6.55 -41.44
N ASN A 4 14.63 6.06 -42.53
CA ASN A 4 13.20 6.18 -42.82
C ASN A 4 12.43 5.18 -41.94
N PHE A 5 12.18 5.54 -40.68
CA PHE A 5 11.38 4.71 -39.78
C PHE A 5 9.91 4.80 -40.16
N SER A 6 9.31 3.65 -40.51
CA SER A 6 7.89 3.56 -40.84
C SER A 6 7.03 4.07 -39.68
N PRO A 7 6.05 4.98 -39.93
CA PRO A 7 5.21 5.54 -38.87
C PRO A 7 4.43 4.46 -38.10
N ALA A 8 4.13 3.33 -38.73
CA ALA A 8 3.49 2.18 -38.09
C ALA A 8 4.40 1.49 -37.06
N ALA A 9 5.71 1.43 -37.30
CA ALA A 9 6.67 0.85 -36.36
C ALA A 9 6.84 1.74 -35.13
N ILE A 10 6.85 3.06 -35.31
CA ILE A 10 6.90 4.03 -34.21
C ILE A 10 5.62 3.92 -33.36
N PHE A 11 4.45 3.87 -34.00
CA PHE A 11 3.17 3.72 -33.30
C PHE A 11 3.09 2.42 -32.49
N SER A 12 3.59 1.31 -33.05
CA SER A 12 3.61 0.01 -32.38
C SER A 12 4.54 0.00 -31.17
N VAL A 13 5.71 0.62 -31.26
CA VAL A 13 6.65 0.76 -30.12
C VAL A 13 6.07 1.65 -29.03
N VAL A 14 5.45 2.77 -29.38
CA VAL A 14 4.78 3.66 -28.40
C VAL A 14 3.64 2.92 -27.70
N LEU A 15 2.80 2.19 -28.44
CA LEU A 15 1.71 1.40 -27.87
C LEU A 15 2.23 0.34 -26.89
N LEU A 16 3.31 -0.37 -27.24
CA LEU A 16 3.99 -1.33 -26.36
C LEU A 16 4.52 -0.67 -25.09
N THR A 17 5.20 0.49 -25.19
CA THR A 17 5.71 1.21 -24.01
C THR A 17 4.61 1.73 -23.07
N VAL A 18 3.45 2.11 -23.61
CA VAL A 18 2.29 2.53 -22.82
C VAL A 18 1.68 1.35 -22.09
N VAL A 19 1.49 0.20 -22.76
CA VAL A 19 0.91 -1.01 -22.15
C VAL A 19 1.79 -1.56 -21.03
N LEU A 20 3.12 -1.53 -21.15
CA LEU A 20 4.02 -1.97 -20.08
C LEU A 20 4.05 -1.02 -18.86
N SER A 21 3.62 0.24 -19.00
CA SER A 21 3.67 1.24 -17.92
C SER A 21 2.40 1.28 -17.04
N SER A 22 1.30 0.63 -17.43
CA SER A 22 -0.03 0.90 -16.85
C SER A 22 -0.47 0.03 -15.68
N SER A 23 0.36 -0.86 -15.13
CA SER A 23 -0.02 -1.58 -13.90
C SER A 23 0.50 -0.88 -12.64
N THR A 24 0.08 0.36 -12.41
CA THR A 24 -0.01 0.85 -11.03
C THR A 24 -1.21 0.16 -10.40
N ALA A 25 -1.00 -1.04 -9.85
CA ALA A 25 -2.03 -1.72 -9.09
C ALA A 25 -2.47 -0.78 -7.96
N PHE A 26 -3.71 -0.29 -8.03
CA PHE A 26 -4.28 0.53 -6.97
C PHE A 26 -4.36 -0.32 -5.72
N LEU A 27 -3.59 0.05 -4.69
CA LEU A 27 -3.63 -0.65 -3.42
C LEU A 27 -5.00 -0.39 -2.79
N GLU A 28 -5.78 -1.43 -2.54
CA GLU A 28 -7.09 -1.25 -1.90
C GLU A 28 -6.88 -0.91 -0.40
N PRO A 29 -7.67 0.02 0.18
CA PRO A 29 -7.50 0.44 1.57
C PRO A 29 -7.62 -0.73 2.56
N CYS A 30 -6.70 -0.77 3.54
CA CYS A 30 -6.67 -1.79 4.58
C CYS A 30 -8.00 -1.91 5.34
N ASP A 31 -8.58 -0.79 5.79
CA ASP A 31 -9.83 -0.78 6.57
C ASP A 31 -10.99 -1.36 5.77
N LEU A 32 -11.09 -1.03 4.49
CA LEU A 32 -12.13 -1.54 3.60
C LEU A 32 -12.03 -3.06 3.44
N LEU A 33 -10.81 -3.57 3.26
CA LEU A 33 -10.57 -5.01 3.15
C LEU A 33 -10.85 -5.72 4.48
N TYR A 34 -10.44 -5.13 5.60
CA TYR A 34 -10.68 -5.69 6.92
C TYR A 34 -12.17 -5.77 7.25
N ASP A 35 -12.94 -4.72 6.97
CA ASP A 35 -14.39 -4.69 7.16
C ASP A 35 -15.10 -5.75 6.30
N LYS A 36 -14.75 -5.84 5.00
CA LYS A 36 -15.26 -6.90 4.11
C LYS A 36 -14.94 -8.29 4.63
N ALA A 37 -13.74 -8.50 5.18
CA ALA A 37 -13.35 -9.79 5.74
C ALA A 37 -14.17 -10.15 7.00
N VAL A 38 -14.38 -9.19 7.91
CA VAL A 38 -15.20 -9.39 9.12
C VAL A 38 -16.67 -9.64 8.76
N GLN A 39 -17.19 -8.94 7.75
CA GLN A 39 -18.54 -9.18 7.23
C GLN A 39 -18.65 -10.59 6.61
N ALA A 40 -17.70 -10.99 5.76
CA ALA A 40 -17.66 -12.34 5.19
C ALA A 40 -17.61 -13.41 6.27
N PHE A 41 -16.85 -13.17 7.35
CA PHE A 41 -16.75 -14.09 8.47
C PHE A 41 -18.09 -14.25 9.20
N SER A 42 -18.79 -13.14 9.42
CA SER A 42 -20.12 -13.13 10.05
C SER A 42 -21.16 -13.89 9.20
N ASN A 43 -20.98 -13.90 7.88
CA ASN A 43 -21.84 -14.61 6.93
C ASN A 43 -21.43 -16.08 6.71
N GLY A 44 -20.33 -16.55 7.31
CA GLY A 44 -19.80 -17.90 7.11
C GLY A 44 -19.12 -18.13 5.74
N ASP A 45 -18.84 -17.07 4.99
CA ASP A 45 -18.16 -17.14 3.69
C ASP A 45 -16.63 -17.15 3.89
N TYR A 46 -16.11 -18.29 4.35
CA TYR A 46 -14.71 -18.42 4.75
C TYR A 46 -13.72 -18.26 3.58
N THR A 47 -14.13 -18.57 2.35
CA THR A 47 -13.31 -18.34 1.15
C THR A 47 -13.05 -16.85 0.95
N ASN A 48 -14.09 -16.01 1.07
CA ASN A 48 -13.92 -14.57 0.99
C ASN A 48 -13.23 -13.99 2.24
N VAL A 49 -13.38 -14.59 3.42
CA VAL A 49 -12.56 -14.20 4.60
C VAL A 49 -11.08 -14.31 4.29
N VAL A 50 -10.63 -15.46 3.77
CA VAL A 50 -9.21 -15.65 3.42
C VAL A 50 -8.74 -14.57 2.46
N ARG A 51 -9.47 -14.40 1.35
CA ARG A 51 -9.10 -13.44 0.29
C ARG A 51 -9.02 -12.00 0.81
N TYR A 52 -10.04 -11.54 1.52
CA TYR A 52 -10.07 -10.15 2.01
C TYR A 52 -9.08 -9.92 3.15
N MET A 53 -8.91 -10.88 4.06
CA MET A 53 -8.03 -10.73 5.22
C MET A 53 -6.55 -10.77 4.82
N GLU A 54 -6.16 -11.63 3.89
CA GLU A 54 -4.81 -11.61 3.28
C GLU A 54 -4.55 -10.29 2.56
N GLY A 55 -5.53 -9.81 1.79
CA GLY A 55 -5.46 -8.50 1.13
C GLY A 55 -5.24 -7.37 2.14
N ALA A 56 -5.98 -7.38 3.25
CA ALA A 56 -5.85 -6.37 4.30
C ALA A 56 -4.45 -6.39 4.93
N LEU A 57 -3.90 -7.57 5.23
CA LEU A 57 -2.52 -7.74 5.73
C LEU A 57 -1.47 -7.23 4.75
N SER A 58 -1.64 -7.52 3.46
CA SER A 58 -0.76 -7.05 2.40
C SER A 58 -0.80 -5.52 2.29
N SER A 59 -2.00 -4.94 2.26
CA SER A 59 -2.22 -3.49 2.20
C SER A 59 -1.60 -2.77 3.41
N PHE A 60 -1.88 -3.27 4.62
CA PHE A 60 -1.29 -2.73 5.85
C PHE A 60 0.24 -2.72 5.82
N THR A 61 0.83 -3.83 5.38
CA THR A 61 2.29 -3.98 5.29
C THR A 61 2.88 -3.02 4.28
N GLU A 62 2.28 -2.90 3.10
CA GLU A 62 2.78 -2.02 2.04
C GLU A 62 2.70 -0.53 2.43
N VAL A 63 1.59 -0.11 3.05
CA VAL A 63 1.47 1.26 3.58
C VAL A 63 2.55 1.54 4.61
N ARG A 64 2.79 0.60 5.55
CA ARG A 64 3.82 0.74 6.59
C ARG A 64 5.22 0.80 5.97
N HIS A 65 5.53 -0.10 5.04
CA HIS A 65 6.83 -0.17 4.37
C HIS A 65 7.10 1.11 3.57
N THR A 66 6.11 1.61 2.86
CA THR A 66 6.23 2.86 2.10
C THR A 66 6.48 4.05 3.04
N LYS A 67 5.74 4.17 4.15
CA LYS A 67 5.97 5.22 5.15
C LYS A 67 7.40 5.18 5.71
N VAL A 68 7.91 4.00 6.06
CA VAL A 68 9.29 3.85 6.55
C VAL A 68 10.31 4.24 5.48
N ARG A 69 10.15 3.75 4.24
CA ARG A 69 11.07 4.06 3.14
C ARG A 69 11.09 5.55 2.80
N CYS A 70 9.92 6.19 2.78
CA CYS A 70 9.80 7.63 2.58
C CYS A 70 10.46 8.42 3.71
N ARG A 71 10.24 8.02 4.97
CA ARG A 71 10.88 8.66 6.13
C ARG A 71 12.40 8.62 6.02
N LEU A 72 12.99 7.44 5.76
CA LEU A 72 14.45 7.30 5.64
C LEU A 72 14.99 8.18 4.49
N ARG A 73 14.39 8.09 3.30
CA ARG A 73 14.77 8.91 2.13
C ARG A 73 14.74 10.40 2.43
N CYS A 74 13.66 10.89 3.04
CA CYS A 74 13.51 12.33 3.34
C CYS A 74 14.43 12.80 4.48
N GLN A 75 14.79 11.90 5.41
CA GLN A 75 15.80 12.19 6.43
C GLN A 75 17.18 12.39 5.80
N ASP A 76 17.55 11.53 4.85
CA ASP A 76 18.83 11.60 4.13
C ASP A 76 18.91 12.82 3.21
N GLN A 77 17.82 13.21 2.54
CA GLN A 77 17.77 14.39 1.66
C GLN A 77 17.82 15.72 2.41
N HIS A 78 17.34 15.74 3.64
CA HIS A 78 17.23 16.94 4.46
C HIS A 78 17.85 16.68 5.85
N PRO A 79 19.17 16.46 5.96
CA PRO A 79 19.81 16.23 7.26
C PRO A 79 19.66 17.45 8.16
N PHE A 80 19.58 17.24 9.48
CA PHE A 80 19.73 18.35 10.42
C PHE A 80 21.22 18.73 10.46
N ASP A 81 21.49 20.03 10.48
CA ASP A 81 22.82 20.58 10.68
C ASP A 81 23.10 20.65 12.20
N GLU A 82 24.34 20.42 12.61
CA GLU A 82 24.81 20.54 14.00
C GLU A 82 24.73 22.00 14.50
N THR A 83 24.68 22.98 13.58
CA THR A 83 24.47 24.40 13.91
C THR A 83 22.99 24.70 14.13
N PHE A 84 22.53 24.47 15.36
CA PHE A 84 21.15 24.74 15.76
C PHE A 84 20.86 26.24 15.85
N SER A 85 20.04 26.73 14.92
CA SER A 85 19.17 27.88 15.17
C SER A 85 17.73 27.47 14.93
N ASP A 86 16.82 27.97 15.77
CA ASP A 86 15.40 27.57 15.75
C ASP A 86 14.76 27.73 14.35
N LEU A 87 15.15 28.77 13.62
CA LEU A 87 14.68 29.02 12.25
C LEU A 87 15.18 27.96 11.27
N ARG A 88 16.45 27.56 11.36
CA ARG A 88 17.04 26.54 10.46
C ARG A 88 16.49 25.15 10.76
N PHE A 89 16.32 24.82 12.03
CA PHE A 89 15.67 23.59 12.45
C PHE A 89 14.25 23.50 11.89
N THR A 90 13.46 24.58 12.05
CA THR A 90 12.08 24.64 11.57
C THR A 90 12.00 24.55 10.05
N ASP A 91 12.90 25.19 9.31
CA ASP A 91 12.98 25.08 7.85
C ASP A 91 13.24 23.62 7.40
N VAL A 92 14.22 22.94 7.99
CA VAL A 92 14.50 21.52 7.69
C VAL A 92 13.30 20.64 8.04
N LEU A 93 12.64 20.89 9.17
CA LEU A 93 11.44 20.15 9.58
C LEU A 93 10.30 20.28 8.56
N LEU A 94 10.02 21.50 8.10
CA LEU A 94 8.99 21.77 7.09
C LEU A 94 9.33 21.11 5.75
N ARG A 95 10.59 21.16 5.31
CA ARG A 95 11.04 20.48 4.08
C ARG A 95 10.90 18.96 4.18
N ARG A 96 11.26 18.36 5.32
CA ARG A 96 11.05 16.94 5.58
C ARG A 96 9.56 16.56 5.51
N ALA A 97 8.69 17.35 6.13
CA ALA A 97 7.26 17.12 6.10
C ALA A 97 6.70 17.17 4.66
N ALA A 98 7.11 18.18 3.88
CA ALA A 98 6.74 18.29 2.47
C ALA A 98 7.24 17.09 1.65
N CYS A 99 8.52 16.71 1.81
CA CYS A 99 9.10 15.53 1.15
C CYS A 99 8.33 14.24 1.49
N MET A 100 7.99 14.04 2.76
CA MET A 100 7.23 12.87 3.18
C MET A 100 5.85 12.84 2.52
N ASN A 101 5.16 13.98 2.46
CA ASN A 101 3.84 14.04 1.86
C ASN A 101 3.88 13.67 0.37
N THR A 102 4.77 14.28 -0.39
CA THR A 102 4.97 13.98 -1.81
C THR A 102 5.37 12.52 -2.01
N CYS A 103 6.32 12.00 -1.23
CA CYS A 103 6.79 10.62 -1.37
C CYS A 103 5.69 9.58 -1.16
N ILE A 104 4.83 9.79 -0.15
CA ILE A 104 3.75 8.87 0.17
C ILE A 104 2.66 8.98 -0.91
N GLU A 105 2.32 10.20 -1.33
CA GLU A 105 1.30 10.42 -2.37
C GLU A 105 1.69 9.84 -3.74
N GLU A 106 2.95 9.97 -4.14
CA GLU A 106 3.48 9.37 -5.38
C GLU A 106 3.33 7.84 -5.41
N LYS A 107 3.40 7.19 -4.23
CA LYS A 107 3.47 5.72 -4.13
C LYS A 107 2.12 5.07 -3.83
N LEU A 108 1.31 5.70 -2.99
CA LEU A 108 0.05 5.14 -2.50
C LEU A 108 -1.17 5.90 -3.04
N GLY A 109 -0.97 7.03 -3.70
CA GLY A 109 -2.05 7.97 -4.00
C GLY A 109 -2.40 8.83 -2.79
N THR A 110 -3.58 9.45 -2.81
CA THR A 110 -4.05 10.35 -1.76
C THR A 110 -3.99 9.71 -0.36
N GLN A 111 -3.21 10.29 0.55
CA GLN A 111 -2.98 9.71 1.88
C GLN A 111 -4.25 9.49 2.69
N SER A 112 -5.28 10.31 2.47
CA SER A 112 -6.57 10.21 3.14
C SER A 112 -7.29 8.89 2.86
N VAL A 113 -7.04 8.28 1.70
CA VAL A 113 -7.63 6.99 1.29
C VAL A 113 -7.03 5.83 2.09
N HIS A 114 -5.78 5.98 2.53
CA HIS A 114 -5.05 4.97 3.32
C HIS A 114 -4.96 5.34 4.80
N LYS A 115 -5.86 6.20 5.27
CA LYS A 115 -5.98 6.51 6.69
C LYS A 115 -6.72 5.35 7.36
N ILE A 116 -5.98 4.64 8.20
CA ILE A 116 -6.45 3.50 8.98
C ILE A 116 -6.93 4.03 10.33
N SER A 117 -8.08 3.59 10.82
CA SER A 117 -8.56 3.94 12.15
C SER A 117 -7.68 3.35 13.26
N GLU A 118 -7.58 4.02 14.42
CA GLU A 118 -6.66 3.61 15.49
C GLU A 118 -7.03 2.24 16.08
N ASP A 119 -8.33 1.91 16.12
CA ASP A 119 -8.85 0.61 16.50
C ASP A 119 -8.39 -0.49 15.53
N VAL A 120 -8.47 -0.27 14.21
CA VAL A 120 -7.98 -1.23 13.22
C VAL A 120 -6.46 -1.36 13.31
N VAL A 121 -5.71 -0.26 13.46
CA VAL A 121 -4.25 -0.33 13.70
C VAL A 121 -3.95 -1.22 14.92
N GLN A 122 -4.71 -1.05 16.00
CA GLN A 122 -4.52 -1.81 17.22
C GLN A 122 -4.85 -3.30 17.05
N ASP A 123 -5.88 -3.64 16.29
CA ASP A 123 -6.20 -5.02 15.93
C ASP A 123 -5.06 -5.69 15.18
N PHE A 124 -4.46 -4.99 14.20
CA PHE A 124 -3.31 -5.49 13.45
C PHE A 124 -2.08 -5.64 14.35
N HIS A 125 -1.81 -4.70 15.26
CA HIS A 125 -0.73 -4.82 16.25
C HIS A 125 -0.94 -6.01 17.20
N ARG A 126 -2.18 -6.28 17.59
CA ARG A 126 -2.58 -7.45 18.40
C ARG A 126 -2.70 -8.74 17.61
N ARG A 127 -2.45 -8.70 16.29
CA ARG A 127 -2.53 -9.84 15.38
C ARG A 127 -3.93 -10.47 15.29
N ILE A 128 -4.99 -9.68 15.53
CA ILE A 128 -6.38 -10.14 15.43
C ILE A 128 -6.74 -10.70 14.04
N PRO A 129 -6.30 -10.12 12.90
CA PRO A 129 -6.56 -10.69 11.58
C PRO A 129 -6.13 -12.16 11.42
N TYR A 130 -5.07 -12.57 12.10
CA TYR A 130 -4.57 -13.96 12.03
C TYR A 130 -5.52 -14.95 12.72
N ASN A 131 -6.27 -14.52 13.73
CA ASN A 131 -7.26 -15.38 14.39
C ASN A 131 -8.41 -15.73 13.43
N TYR A 132 -8.88 -14.73 12.67
CA TYR A 132 -9.88 -14.94 11.62
C TYR A 132 -9.36 -15.87 10.52
N LEU A 133 -8.12 -15.65 10.06
CA LEU A 133 -7.50 -16.49 9.03
C LEU A 133 -7.34 -17.95 9.47
N GLN A 134 -6.88 -18.20 10.69
CA GLN A 134 -6.71 -19.56 11.21
C GLN A 134 -8.01 -20.35 11.13
N LEU A 135 -9.11 -19.77 11.64
CA LEU A 135 -10.41 -20.42 11.60
C LEU A 135 -10.96 -20.52 10.17
N ALA A 136 -10.76 -19.50 9.34
CA ALA A 136 -11.23 -19.51 7.95
C ALA A 136 -10.53 -20.61 7.13
N TYR A 137 -9.20 -20.75 7.22
CA TYR A 137 -8.49 -21.84 6.55
C TYR A 137 -8.94 -23.21 7.04
N GLN A 138 -9.15 -23.38 8.35
CA GLN A 138 -9.69 -24.62 8.90
C GLN A 138 -11.05 -24.93 8.24
N LYS A 139 -11.98 -23.96 8.20
CA LYS A 139 -13.32 -24.13 7.63
C LYS A 139 -13.31 -24.42 6.13
N VAL A 140 -12.46 -23.73 5.38
CA VAL A 140 -12.28 -24.00 3.94
C VAL A 140 -11.75 -25.41 3.72
N SER A 141 -10.81 -25.87 4.55
CA SER A 141 -10.28 -27.24 4.45
C SER A 141 -11.31 -28.32 4.81
N GLU A 142 -12.17 -28.07 5.80
CA GLU A 142 -13.26 -28.99 6.19
C GLU A 142 -14.32 -29.08 5.08
N GLY A 143 -14.66 -27.95 4.43
CA GLY A 143 -15.62 -27.90 3.34
C GLY A 143 -15.11 -28.54 2.04
N GLY A 144 -13.80 -28.43 1.75
CA GLY A 144 -13.19 -29.03 0.56
C GLY A 144 -12.97 -30.54 0.63
N VAL A 145 -13.21 -31.18 1.77
CA VAL A 145 -13.15 -32.66 1.95
C VAL A 145 -14.54 -33.29 1.79
N ALA A 146 -15.60 -32.49 1.71
CA ALA A 146 -16.99 -32.94 1.60
C ALA A 146 -17.53 -32.99 0.15
N GLU A 147 -16.67 -32.79 -0.86
CA GLU A 147 -17.00 -32.85 -2.29
C GLU A 147 -16.25 -33.98 -3.01
#